data_AF-I3I461-F1
#
_entry.id   AF-I3I461-F1
#
_cell.length_a   1.000
_cell.length_b   1.000
_cell.length_c   1.000
_cell.angle_alpha   90.00
_cell.angle_beta   90.00
_cell.angle_gamma   90.00
#
_symmetry.space_group_name_H-M   'P 1'
#
loop_
_entity.id
_entity.type
_entity.pdbx_description
1 polymer ?
#
loop_
_entity_poly.entity_id
_entity_poly.type
_entity_poly.pdbx_seq_one_letter_code
_entity_poly.pdbx_strand_id
1 'polypeptide(L)'
;MISRMRDIQMLYDKGGLVSNSNSDDPLLEWNRLNKENAEHGFASALFQSMSETSPLIEKFSMWLLAGTGATAALLVTQIESVLPYLSTQGFKSCLVVLVVSAVAGFVAKYYSLRCEIQNSVQSKLMELLKPVLEKHEEDEDKIQEYAEQRGIVLQTDIEFSNVMNEFSKPFPFWLRWLMARKVKQIAGDRQAGFHIAVRAYTSQIRWTFFQVVLFVVFILTAALYANAI
;
A
#
# COMPACT_ATOMS: atom_id res chain seq x y z
N MET A 1 14.57 -34.34 -16.22
CA MET A 1 13.90 -33.62 -15.11
C MET A 1 13.47 -34.55 -13.97
N ILE A 2 12.84 -35.71 -14.24
CA ILE A 2 12.38 -36.68 -13.22
C ILE A 2 13.54 -37.45 -12.55
N SER A 3 14.70 -37.60 -13.19
CA SER A 3 15.88 -38.25 -12.60
C SER A 3 16.55 -37.39 -11.52
N ARG A 4 16.70 -36.08 -11.74
CA ARG A 4 17.27 -35.14 -10.76
C ARG A 4 16.41 -34.98 -9.50
N MET A 5 15.08 -35.11 -9.61
CA MET A 5 14.18 -35.09 -8.44
C MET A 5 14.36 -36.33 -7.56
N ARG A 6 14.71 -37.48 -8.15
CA ARG A 6 14.92 -38.74 -7.41
C ARG A 6 16.23 -38.73 -6.62
N ASP A 7 17.27 -38.09 -7.17
CA ASP A 7 18.56 -37.92 -6.50
C ASP A 7 18.47 -36.93 -5.32
N ILE A 8 17.68 -35.86 -5.46
CA ILE A 8 17.41 -34.91 -4.37
C ILE A 8 16.60 -35.57 -3.24
N GLN A 9 15.67 -36.47 -3.58
CA GLN A 9 14.83 -37.16 -2.60
C GLN A 9 15.61 -38.26 -1.86
N MET A 10 16.56 -38.92 -2.53
CA MET A 10 17.48 -39.87 -1.87
C MET A 10 18.45 -39.20 -0.89
N LEU A 11 18.77 -37.91 -1.09
CA LEU A 11 19.54 -37.12 -0.13
C LEU A 11 18.71 -36.68 1.08
N TYR A 12 17.39 -36.63 0.96
CA TYR A 12 16.47 -36.21 2.03
C TYR A 12 16.10 -37.37 2.97
N ASP A 13 16.13 -38.62 2.48
CA ASP A 13 15.59 -39.79 3.20
C ASP A 13 16.64 -40.56 4.04
N LYS A 14 17.93 -40.21 3.92
CA LYS A 14 18.97 -40.72 4.82
C LYS A 14 19.06 -39.83 6.05
N GLY A 15 18.23 -40.19 7.04
CA GLY A 15 18.25 -39.64 8.38
C GLY A 15 19.66 -39.42 8.93
N GLY A 16 20.00 -38.15 9.02
CA GLY A 16 21.09 -37.63 9.82
C GLY A 16 20.65 -36.26 10.28
N LEU A 17 19.99 -36.20 11.43
CA LEU A 17 20.00 -34.99 12.24
C LEU A 17 21.47 -34.64 12.46
N VAL A 18 22.01 -33.72 11.65
CA VAL A 18 23.20 -32.97 12.02
C VAL A 18 22.75 -32.05 13.15
N SER A 19 22.69 -32.66 14.33
CA SER A 19 22.57 -32.06 15.66
C SER A 19 23.91 -31.47 16.06
N ASN A 20 24.49 -30.65 15.18
CA ASN A 20 25.56 -29.73 15.52
C ASN A 20 25.35 -28.49 14.66
N SER A 21 24.58 -27.56 15.21
CA SER A 21 24.42 -26.21 14.69
C SER A 21 25.77 -25.49 14.75
N ASN A 22 26.62 -25.70 13.74
CA ASN A 22 27.48 -24.61 13.30
C ASN A 22 26.57 -23.68 12.51
N SER A 23 26.16 -22.60 13.15
CA SER A 23 25.53 -21.42 12.54
C SER A 23 26.36 -20.76 11.44
N ASP A 24 27.51 -21.33 11.09
CA ASP A 24 28.61 -20.66 10.39
C ASP A 24 28.89 -21.25 9.00
N ASP A 25 28.07 -22.18 8.49
CA ASP A 25 28.17 -22.61 7.08
C ASP A 25 27.64 -21.50 6.16
N PRO A 26 28.52 -20.83 5.37
CA PRO A 26 28.12 -19.71 4.53
C PRO A 26 27.07 -20.09 3.48
N LEU A 27 27.02 -21.35 3.03
CA LEU A 27 26.04 -21.81 2.04
C LEU A 27 24.65 -21.98 2.67
N LEU A 28 24.58 -22.48 3.91
CA LEU A 28 23.31 -22.58 4.63
C LEU A 28 22.76 -21.19 4.98
N GLU A 29 23.63 -20.28 5.38
CA GLU A 29 23.24 -18.89 5.66
C GLU A 29 22.82 -18.14 4.39
N TRP A 30 23.56 -18.31 3.28
CA TRP A 30 23.17 -17.74 2.00
C TRP A 30 21.82 -18.27 1.50
N ASN A 31 21.58 -19.58 1.61
CA ASN A 31 20.28 -20.17 1.26
C ASN A 31 19.15 -19.64 2.16
N ARG A 32 19.40 -19.49 3.47
CA ARG A 32 18.45 -18.92 4.42
C ARG A 32 18.08 -17.49 4.04
N LEU A 33 19.08 -16.64 3.78
CA LEU A 33 18.91 -15.25 3.36
C LEU A 33 18.19 -15.13 2.02
N ASN A 34 18.52 -15.99 1.05
CA ASN A 34 17.85 -16.01 -0.25
C ASN A 34 16.36 -16.38 -0.12
N LYS A 35 16.05 -17.38 0.70
CA LYS A 35 14.66 -17.76 0.99
C LYS A 35 13.89 -16.63 1.67
N GLU A 36 14.47 -16.03 2.71
CA GLU A 36 13.88 -14.90 3.45
C GLU A 36 13.65 -13.69 2.52
N ASN A 37 14.62 -13.37 1.65
CA ASN A 37 14.48 -12.33 0.63
C ASN A 37 13.33 -12.61 -0.35
N ALA A 38 13.20 -13.85 -0.82
CA ALA A 38 12.12 -14.25 -1.71
C ALA A 38 10.75 -14.16 -1.03
N GLU A 39 10.63 -14.60 0.22
CA GLU A 39 9.39 -14.51 1.02
C GLU A 39 8.98 -13.05 1.25
N HIS A 40 9.92 -12.19 1.63
CA HIS A 40 9.65 -10.76 1.77
C HIS A 40 9.32 -10.06 0.45
N GLY A 41 10.01 -10.43 -0.64
CA GLY A 41 9.73 -9.93 -1.98
C GLY A 41 8.32 -10.30 -2.43
N PHE A 42 7.91 -11.55 -2.19
CA PHE A 42 6.57 -12.04 -2.50
C PHE A 42 5.49 -11.29 -1.70
N ALA A 43 5.67 -11.16 -0.38
CA ALA A 43 4.75 -10.41 0.47
C ALA A 43 4.64 -8.92 0.05
N SER A 44 5.76 -8.30 -0.31
CA SER A 44 5.79 -6.92 -0.82
C SER A 44 5.01 -6.79 -2.13
N ALA A 45 5.19 -7.74 -3.05
CA ALA A 45 4.45 -7.77 -4.32
C ALA A 45 2.94 -7.95 -4.11
N LEU A 46 2.52 -8.79 -3.15
CA LEU A 46 1.11 -8.95 -2.79
C LEU A 46 0.51 -7.66 -2.24
N PHE A 47 1.20 -6.98 -1.32
CA PHE A 47 0.75 -5.69 -0.78
C PHE A 47 0.67 -4.61 -1.87
N GLN A 48 1.67 -4.58 -2.75
CA GLN A 48 1.69 -3.65 -3.88
C GLN A 48 0.50 -3.89 -4.81
N SER A 49 0.32 -5.14 -5.27
CA SER A 49 -0.78 -5.52 -6.16
C SER A 49 -2.15 -5.21 -5.56
N MET A 50 -2.33 -5.45 -4.26
CA MET A 50 -3.56 -5.07 -3.56
C MET A 50 -3.80 -3.56 -3.65
N SER A 51 -2.79 -2.76 -3.33
CA SER A 51 -2.88 -1.29 -3.34
C SER A 51 -3.11 -0.70 -4.75
N GLU A 52 -2.63 -1.36 -5.81
CA GLU A 52 -2.81 -0.96 -7.20
C GLU A 52 -4.27 -1.01 -7.66
N THR A 53 -5.13 -1.76 -6.95
CA THR A 53 -6.57 -1.77 -7.21
C THR A 53 -7.31 -0.57 -6.62
N SER A 54 -6.65 0.26 -5.78
CA SER A 54 -7.21 1.48 -5.18
C SER A 54 -7.97 2.37 -6.18
N PRO A 55 -7.46 2.66 -7.39
CA PRO A 55 -8.14 3.54 -8.34
C PRO A 55 -9.48 3.00 -8.84
N LEU A 56 -9.68 1.67 -8.86
CA LEU A 56 -10.97 1.08 -9.24
C LEU A 56 -12.04 1.36 -8.17
N ILE A 57 -11.67 1.16 -6.91
CA ILE A 57 -12.53 1.44 -5.75
C ILE A 57 -12.85 2.94 -5.69
N GLU A 58 -11.86 3.78 -5.95
CA GLU A 58 -12.02 5.22 -6.02
C GLU A 58 -13.03 5.64 -7.09
N LYS A 59 -12.87 5.15 -8.33
CA LYS A 59 -13.81 5.43 -9.42
C LYS A 59 -15.23 5.07 -9.03
N PHE A 60 -15.43 3.89 -8.45
CA PHE A 60 -16.74 3.47 -7.96
C PHE A 60 -17.29 4.43 -6.87
N SER A 61 -16.47 4.76 -5.86
CA SER A 61 -16.85 5.68 -4.78
C SER A 61 -17.20 7.08 -5.30
N MET A 62 -16.48 7.58 -6.30
CA MET A 62 -16.72 8.87 -6.94
C MET A 62 -18.01 8.87 -7.79
N TRP A 63 -18.29 7.79 -8.52
CA TRP A 63 -19.56 7.63 -9.24
C TRP A 63 -20.74 7.63 -8.27
N LEU A 64 -20.61 6.89 -7.16
CA LEU A 64 -21.63 6.86 -6.11
C LEU A 64 -21.80 8.23 -5.44
N LEU A 65 -20.69 8.96 -5.21
CA LEU A 65 -20.72 10.30 -4.62
C LEU A 65 -21.41 11.30 -5.55
N ALA A 66 -21.14 11.24 -6.85
CA ALA A 66 -21.84 12.03 -7.86
C ALA A 66 -23.35 11.72 -7.88
N GLY A 67 -23.72 10.44 -7.84
CA GLY A 67 -25.12 10.01 -7.74
C GLY A 67 -25.80 10.49 -6.45
N THR A 68 -25.08 10.44 -5.33
CA THR A 68 -25.54 10.95 -4.02
C THR A 68 -25.79 12.47 -4.09
N GLY A 69 -24.84 13.22 -4.67
CA GLY A 69 -24.96 14.67 -4.84
C GLY A 69 -26.11 15.06 -5.77
N ALA A 70 -26.27 14.35 -6.90
CA ALA A 70 -27.39 14.57 -7.82
C ALA A 70 -28.74 14.28 -7.15
N THR A 71 -28.84 13.18 -6.38
CA THR A 71 -30.05 12.82 -5.63
C THR A 71 -30.39 13.87 -4.58
N ALA A 72 -29.40 14.34 -3.82
CA ALA A 72 -29.58 15.40 -2.84
C ALA A 72 -30.05 16.71 -3.48
N ALA A 73 -29.44 17.10 -4.61
CA ALA A 73 -29.85 18.29 -5.36
C ALA A 73 -31.29 18.19 -5.87
N LEU A 74 -31.69 17.03 -6.40
CA LEU A 74 -33.08 16.79 -6.84
C LEU A 74 -34.07 16.84 -5.68
N LEU A 75 -33.76 16.21 -4.54
CA LEU A 75 -34.61 16.25 -3.36
C LEU A 75 -34.84 17.67 -2.84
N VAL A 76 -33.79 18.51 -2.85
CA VAL A 76 -33.89 19.90 -2.39
C VAL A 76 -34.63 20.76 -3.39
N THR A 77 -34.36 20.62 -4.69
CA THR A 77 -34.99 21.44 -5.73
C THR A 77 -36.46 21.09 -5.96
N GLN A 78 -36.86 19.83 -5.72
CA GLN A 78 -38.24 19.35 -5.90
C GLN A 78 -38.97 19.10 -4.57
N ILE A 79 -38.59 19.81 -3.50
CA ILE A 79 -39.13 19.57 -2.16
C ILE A 79 -40.67 19.66 -2.11
N GLU A 80 -41.27 20.61 -2.82
CA GLU A 80 -42.73 20.80 -2.87
C GLU A 80 -43.45 19.63 -3.53
N SER A 81 -42.83 19.00 -4.53
CA SER A 81 -43.37 17.84 -5.25
C SER A 81 -43.14 16.53 -4.50
N VAL A 82 -42.09 16.45 -3.67
CA VAL A 82 -41.72 15.22 -2.94
C VAL A 82 -42.42 15.12 -1.58
N LEU A 83 -42.63 16.24 -0.87
CA LEU A 83 -43.29 16.28 0.45
C LEU A 83 -44.68 15.62 0.51
N PRO A 84 -45.54 15.68 -0.53
CA PRO A 84 -46.82 14.97 -0.51
C PRO A 84 -46.68 13.44 -0.46
N TYR A 85 -45.61 12.89 -1.04
CA TYR A 85 -45.36 11.45 -1.11
C TYR A 85 -44.43 10.97 0.01
N LEU A 86 -43.64 11.87 0.59
CA LEU A 86 -42.67 11.58 1.63
C LEU A 86 -42.96 12.44 2.85
N SER A 87 -43.27 11.81 3.99
CA SER A 87 -43.52 12.56 5.23
C SER A 87 -42.39 13.55 5.55
N THR A 88 -42.70 14.69 6.19
CA THR A 88 -41.70 15.71 6.55
C THR A 88 -40.55 15.14 7.39
N GLN A 89 -40.84 14.12 8.22
CA GLN A 89 -39.85 13.40 9.01
C GLN A 89 -38.97 12.49 8.13
N GLY A 90 -39.58 11.81 7.15
CA GLY A 90 -38.87 11.02 6.15
C GLY A 90 -37.91 11.86 5.32
N PHE A 91 -38.36 13.02 4.84
CA PHE A 91 -37.52 13.94 4.07
C PHE A 91 -36.25 14.38 4.82
N LYS A 92 -36.40 14.83 6.08
CA LYS A 92 -35.26 15.23 6.92
C LYS A 92 -34.30 14.07 7.15
N SER A 93 -34.84 12.88 7.45
CA SER A 93 -34.04 11.68 7.71
C SER A 93 -33.25 11.25 6.47
N CYS A 94 -33.90 11.22 5.30
CA CYS A 94 -33.26 10.93 4.02
C CYS A 94 -32.12 11.91 3.70
N LEU A 95 -32.33 13.21 3.92
CA LEU A 95 -31.31 14.23 3.68
C LEU A 95 -30.11 14.07 4.61
N VAL A 96 -30.33 13.81 5.89
CA VAL A 96 -29.24 13.55 6.86
C VAL A 96 -28.43 12.31 6.45
N VAL A 97 -29.09 11.20 6.10
CA VAL A 97 -28.41 9.97 5.68
C VAL A 97 -27.60 10.19 4.40
N LEU A 98 -28.12 10.94 3.43
CA LEU A 98 -27.39 11.31 2.21
C LEU A 98 -26.15 12.14 2.51
N VAL A 99 -26.24 13.12 3.42
CA VAL A 99 -25.08 13.92 3.83
C VAL A 99 -24.01 13.05 4.50
N VAL A 100 -24.40 12.15 5.40
CA VAL A 100 -23.44 11.24 6.05
C VAL A 100 -22.80 10.29 5.02
N SER A 101 -23.58 9.80 4.04
CA SER A 101 -23.05 9.01 2.92
C SER A 101 -22.01 9.82 2.11
N ALA A 102 -22.31 11.07 1.78
CA ALA A 102 -21.40 11.94 1.05
C ALA A 102 -20.08 12.17 1.82
N VAL A 103 -20.16 12.42 3.14
CA VAL A 103 -18.96 12.56 4.00
C VAL A 103 -18.13 11.28 3.98
N ALA A 104 -18.75 10.10 4.08
CA ALA A 104 -18.04 8.84 3.97
C ALA A 104 -17.32 8.69 2.61
N GLY A 105 -17.94 9.12 1.51
CA GLY A 105 -17.31 9.17 0.19
C GLY A 105 -16.09 10.09 0.11
N PHE A 106 -16.16 11.28 0.71
CA PHE A 106 -15.00 12.18 0.78
C PHE A 106 -13.85 11.58 1.61
N VAL A 107 -14.17 10.92 2.73
CA VAL A 107 -13.14 10.24 3.54
C VAL A 107 -12.51 9.08 2.77
N ALA A 108 -13.29 8.30 2.02
CA ALA A 108 -12.76 7.26 1.14
C ALA A 108 -11.80 7.85 0.08
N LYS A 109 -12.16 8.97 -0.55
CA LYS A 109 -11.31 9.69 -1.52
C LYS A 109 -9.99 10.16 -0.89
N TYR A 110 -10.01 10.64 0.36
CA TYR A 110 -8.80 11.04 1.06
C TYR A 110 -7.80 9.88 1.23
N TYR A 111 -8.28 8.71 1.65
CA TYR A 111 -7.43 7.53 1.79
C TYR A 111 -6.93 6.99 0.44
N SER A 112 -7.77 7.04 -0.59
CA SER A 112 -7.38 6.67 -1.95
C SER A 112 -6.24 7.54 -2.48
N LEU A 113 -6.34 8.87 -2.31
CA LEU A 113 -5.30 9.81 -2.74
C LEU A 113 -3.95 9.52 -2.07
N ARG A 114 -3.96 9.15 -0.79
CA ARG A 114 -2.73 8.74 -0.09
C ARG A 114 -2.10 7.49 -0.71
N CYS A 115 -2.92 6.51 -1.08
CA CYS A 115 -2.46 5.29 -1.75
C CYS A 115 -1.88 5.60 -3.14
N GLU A 116 -2.55 6.46 -3.91
CA GLU A 116 -2.12 6.86 -5.26
C GLU A 116 -0.79 7.64 -5.24
N ILE A 117 -0.63 8.56 -4.29
CA ILE A 117 0.65 9.29 -4.09
C ILE A 117 1.76 8.30 -3.78
N GLN A 118 1.53 7.35 -2.87
CA GLN A 118 2.54 6.36 -2.50
C GLN A 118 2.94 5.48 -3.68
N ASN A 119 1.98 4.95 -4.44
CA ASN A 119 2.25 4.11 -5.61
C ASN A 119 2.94 4.88 -6.74
N SER A 120 2.58 6.15 -6.93
CA SER A 120 3.21 7.02 -7.93
C SER A 120 4.66 7.35 -7.55
N VAL A 121 4.92 7.65 -6.28
CA VAL A 121 6.28 7.89 -5.79
C VAL A 121 7.12 6.61 -5.91
N GLN A 122 6.59 5.45 -5.52
CA GLN A 122 7.33 4.19 -5.58
C GLN A 122 7.66 3.78 -7.01
N SER A 123 6.71 3.88 -7.95
CA SER A 123 6.96 3.54 -9.36
C SER A 123 7.99 4.47 -9.98
N LYS A 124 7.89 5.78 -9.73
CA LYS A 124 8.87 6.76 -10.19
C LYS A 124 10.23 6.57 -9.56
N LEU A 125 10.28 6.23 -8.29
CA LEU A 125 11.54 5.95 -7.60
C LEU A 125 12.23 4.72 -8.20
N MET A 126 11.49 3.63 -8.47
CA MET A 126 12.04 2.44 -9.12
C MET A 126 12.56 2.75 -10.54
N GLU A 127 11.80 3.54 -11.32
CA GLU A 127 12.19 3.98 -12.66
C GLU A 127 13.50 4.78 -12.65
N LEU A 128 13.68 5.66 -11.66
CA LEU A 128 14.86 6.52 -11.54
C LEU A 128 16.07 5.82 -10.89
N LEU A 129 15.83 4.93 -9.93
CA LEU A 129 16.91 4.24 -9.22
C LEU A 129 17.51 3.08 -10.02
N LYS A 130 16.71 2.39 -10.83
CA LYS A 130 17.19 1.25 -11.63
C LYS A 130 18.46 1.58 -12.45
N PRO A 131 18.49 2.63 -13.29
CA PRO A 131 19.70 2.95 -14.06
C PRO A 131 20.87 3.43 -13.18
N VAL A 132 20.60 4.01 -12.01
CA VAL A 132 21.64 4.43 -11.06
C VAL A 132 22.29 3.21 -10.42
N LEU A 133 21.51 2.21 -10.04
CA LEU A 133 21.99 0.96 -9.46
C LEU A 133 22.75 0.13 -10.49
N GLU A 134 22.22 -0.03 -11.70
CA GLU A 134 22.89 -0.76 -12.78
C GLU A 134 24.26 -0.14 -13.10
N LYS A 135 24.33 1.19 -13.18
CA LYS A 135 25.61 1.89 -13.38
C LYS A 135 26.56 1.72 -12.19
N HIS A 136 26.04 1.77 -10.96
CA HIS A 136 26.86 1.57 -9.76
C HIS A 136 27.45 0.16 -9.72
N GLU A 137 26.66 -0.87 -10.02
CA GLU A 137 27.11 -2.27 -10.12
C GLU A 137 28.20 -2.43 -11.19
N GLU A 138 28.00 -1.87 -12.39
CA GLU A 138 29.03 -1.90 -13.44
C GLU A 138 30.33 -1.16 -13.07
N ASP A 139 30.23 -0.07 -12.30
CA ASP A 139 31.40 0.69 -11.84
C ASP A 139 32.09 -0.01 -10.66
N GLU A 140 31.35 -0.67 -9.77
CA GLU A 140 31.87 -1.53 -8.69
C GLU A 140 32.68 -2.69 -9.24
N ASP A 141 32.16 -3.43 -10.23
CA ASP A 141 32.86 -4.55 -10.85
C ASP A 141 34.24 -4.11 -11.40
N LYS A 142 34.29 -2.98 -12.10
CA LYS A 142 35.55 -2.41 -12.62
C LYS A 142 36.47 -2.00 -11.48
N ILE A 143 35.95 -1.32 -10.47
CA ILE A 143 36.73 -0.84 -9.32
C ILE A 143 37.31 -2.01 -8.52
N GLN A 144 36.55 -3.09 -8.35
CA GLN A 144 36.96 -4.32 -7.70
C GLN A 144 38.10 -4.99 -8.49
N GLU A 145 37.97 -5.12 -9.82
CA GLU A 145 39.04 -5.63 -10.69
C GLU A 145 40.34 -4.80 -10.55
N TYR A 146 40.24 -3.47 -10.51
CA TYR A 146 41.40 -2.58 -10.30
C TYR A 146 41.98 -2.68 -8.87
N ALA A 147 41.14 -2.95 -7.88
CA ALA A 147 41.54 -3.09 -6.48
C ALA A 147 42.26 -4.42 -6.22
N GLU A 148 41.79 -5.51 -6.82
CA GLU A 148 42.43 -6.83 -6.82
C GLU A 148 43.83 -6.77 -7.45
N GLN A 149 43.98 -6.05 -8.57
CA GLN A 149 45.29 -5.81 -9.21
C GLN A 149 46.27 -5.05 -8.30
N ARG A 150 45.77 -4.27 -7.34
CA ARG A 150 46.56 -3.45 -6.41
C ARG A 150 46.65 -4.04 -5.00
N GLY A 151 46.00 -5.18 -4.74
CA GLY A 151 45.93 -5.79 -3.41
C GLY A 151 45.22 -4.93 -2.36
N ILE A 152 44.29 -4.07 -2.76
CA ILE A 152 43.54 -3.16 -1.87
C ILE A 152 42.13 -3.73 -1.69
N VAL A 153 41.66 -3.84 -0.45
CA VAL A 153 40.26 -4.19 -0.15
C VAL A 153 39.45 -2.89 -0.11
N LEU A 154 38.46 -2.74 -0.99
CA LEU A 154 37.56 -1.60 -1.01
C LEU A 154 36.20 -1.97 -0.41
N GLN A 155 35.60 -1.03 0.32
CA GLN A 155 34.18 -1.07 0.67
C GLN A 155 33.45 -0.15 -0.31
N THR A 156 32.65 -0.72 -1.20
CA THR A 156 31.91 0.04 -2.22
C THR A 156 30.41 0.16 -1.91
N ASP A 157 29.95 -0.49 -0.83
CA ASP A 157 28.55 -0.50 -0.40
C ASP A 157 27.94 0.91 -0.27
N ILE A 158 26.73 1.06 -0.81
CA ILE A 158 25.96 2.30 -0.70
C ILE A 158 25.50 2.50 0.74
N GLU A 159 26.07 3.48 1.42
CA GLU A 159 25.61 3.89 2.75
C GLU A 159 24.28 4.67 2.68
N PHE A 160 23.16 3.99 2.94
CA PHE A 160 21.82 4.60 2.95
C PHE A 160 21.67 5.80 3.90
N SER A 161 22.49 5.84 4.96
CA SER A 161 22.58 6.98 5.89
C SER A 161 23.00 8.28 5.19
N ASN A 162 23.97 8.21 4.26
CA ASN A 162 24.44 9.36 3.49
C ASN A 162 23.39 9.81 2.48
N VAL A 163 22.73 8.85 1.83
CA VAL A 163 21.60 9.12 0.92
C VAL A 163 20.48 9.87 1.66
N MET A 164 20.09 9.41 2.85
CA MET A 164 19.05 10.06 3.66
C MET A 164 19.47 11.45 4.13
N ASN A 165 20.75 11.63 4.48
CA ASN A 165 21.27 12.93 4.87
C ASN A 165 21.19 13.93 3.70
N GLU A 166 21.63 13.55 2.51
CA GLU A 166 21.56 14.37 1.29
C GLU A 166 20.11 14.70 0.92
N PHE A 167 19.23 13.69 0.91
CA PHE A 167 17.79 13.86 0.66
C PHE A 167 17.13 14.81 1.66
N SER A 168 17.60 14.84 2.92
CA SER A 168 17.01 15.67 3.96
C SER A 168 17.42 17.16 3.91
N LYS A 169 18.54 17.50 3.24
CA LYS A 169 19.08 18.87 3.14
C LYS A 169 18.10 19.94 2.63
N PRO A 170 17.26 19.71 1.60
CA PRO A 170 16.31 20.73 1.16
C PRO A 170 15.19 21.02 2.17
N PHE A 171 14.97 20.16 3.17
CA PHE A 171 13.85 20.30 4.10
C PHE A 171 14.19 21.13 5.35
N PRO A 172 13.22 21.85 5.94
CA PRO A 172 13.42 22.59 7.18
C PRO A 172 13.65 21.66 8.38
N PHE A 173 14.28 22.18 9.44
CA PHE A 173 14.77 21.38 10.58
C PHE A 173 13.69 20.52 11.26
N TRP A 174 12.45 21.03 11.38
CA TRP A 174 11.34 20.32 11.98
C TRP A 174 10.94 19.09 11.16
N LEU A 175 11.00 19.19 9.83
CA LEU A 175 10.68 18.11 8.91
C LEU A 175 11.79 17.05 8.91
N ARG A 176 13.06 17.47 8.96
CA ARG A 176 14.21 16.55 9.13
C ARG A 176 14.09 15.76 10.43
N TRP A 177 13.73 16.43 11.52
CA TRP A 177 13.48 15.77 12.81
C TRP A 177 12.33 14.76 12.74
N LEU A 178 11.23 15.10 12.06
CA LEU A 178 10.11 14.17 11.84
C LEU A 178 10.54 12.94 11.01
N MET A 179 11.29 13.13 9.93
CA MET A 179 11.79 12.04 9.09
C MET A 179 12.73 11.11 9.89
N ALA A 180 13.70 11.67 10.60
CA ALA A 180 14.62 10.89 11.44
C ALA A 180 13.87 10.09 12.51
N ARG A 181 12.86 10.68 13.14
CA ARG A 181 12.00 9.98 14.12
C ARG A 181 11.21 8.85 13.48
N LYS A 182 10.67 9.05 12.27
CA LYS A 182 9.90 8.03 11.55
C LYS A 182 10.78 6.88 11.06
N VAL A 183 11.95 7.17 10.52
CA VAL A 183 12.95 6.16 10.14
C VAL A 183 13.34 5.33 11.37
N LYS A 184 13.61 5.97 12.52
CA LYS A 184 13.92 5.25 13.76
C LYS A 184 12.76 4.40 14.29
N GLN A 185 11.52 4.84 14.13
CA GLN A 185 10.33 4.08 14.53
C GLN A 185 10.08 2.84 13.66
N ILE A 186 10.56 2.88 12.42
CA ILE A 186 10.35 1.86 11.40
C ILE A 186 11.61 0.98 11.24
N ALA A 187 12.73 1.37 11.84
CA ALA A 187 13.98 0.63 11.82
C ALA A 187 13.76 -0.80 12.38
N GLY A 188 13.94 -1.79 11.51
CA GLY A 188 13.73 -3.20 11.82
C GLY A 188 12.51 -3.83 11.14
N ASP A 189 11.56 -3.04 10.62
CA ASP A 189 10.44 -3.54 9.82
C ASP A 189 10.67 -3.23 8.34
N ARG A 190 11.16 -4.24 7.60
CA ARG A 190 11.39 -4.18 6.15
C ARG A 190 10.11 -3.88 5.36
N GLN A 191 8.93 -4.15 5.93
CA GLN A 191 7.63 -4.06 5.25
C GLN A 191 6.76 -2.89 5.73
N ALA A 192 7.24 -2.04 6.64
CA ALA A 192 6.46 -0.95 7.21
C ALA A 192 5.85 0.00 6.16
N GLY A 193 6.57 0.28 5.07
CA GLY A 193 6.06 1.08 3.96
C GLY A 193 4.81 0.46 3.32
N PHE A 194 4.83 -0.86 3.11
CA PHE A 194 3.70 -1.62 2.59
C PHE A 194 2.55 -1.71 3.61
N HIS A 195 2.85 -1.89 4.91
CA HIS A 195 1.83 -1.87 5.96
C HIS A 195 1.06 -0.55 6.01
N ILE A 196 1.75 0.59 5.82
CA ILE A 196 1.11 1.90 5.75
C ILE A 196 0.18 2.00 4.53
N ALA A 197 0.63 1.53 3.36
CA ALA A 197 -0.20 1.50 2.14
C ALA A 197 -1.45 0.64 2.32
N VAL A 198 -1.28 -0.58 2.83
CA VAL A 198 -2.38 -1.53 3.07
C VAL A 198 -3.36 -0.98 4.08
N ARG A 199 -2.90 -0.29 5.13
CA ARG A 199 -3.78 0.36 6.09
C ARG A 199 -4.60 1.49 5.46
N ALA A 200 -4.01 2.27 4.56
CA ALA A 200 -4.74 3.30 3.81
C ALA A 200 -5.77 2.66 2.87
N TYR A 201 -5.39 1.62 2.14
CA TYR A 201 -6.26 0.87 1.23
C TYR A 201 -7.43 0.19 1.95
N THR A 202 -7.18 -0.51 3.06
CA THR A 202 -8.23 -1.13 3.87
C THR A 202 -9.17 -0.09 4.48
N SER A 203 -8.63 1.08 4.87
CA SER A 203 -9.45 2.21 5.30
C SER A 203 -10.35 2.71 4.17
N GLN A 204 -9.81 2.91 2.96
CA GLN A 204 -10.59 3.29 1.78
C GLN A 204 -11.74 2.31 1.53
N ILE A 205 -11.49 1.00 1.52
CA ILE A 205 -12.53 -0.03 1.35
C ILE A 205 -13.62 0.14 2.40
N ARG A 206 -13.25 0.26 3.67
CA ARG A 206 -14.21 0.39 4.77
C ARG A 206 -15.09 1.62 4.59
N TRP A 207 -14.52 2.77 4.24
CA TRP A 207 -15.28 4.00 4.03
C TRP A 207 -16.16 3.95 2.79
N THR A 208 -15.70 3.37 1.69
CA THR A 208 -16.52 3.13 0.50
C THR A 208 -17.68 2.17 0.81
N PHE A 209 -17.43 1.11 1.59
CA PHE A 209 -18.49 0.22 2.04
C PHE A 209 -19.52 0.95 2.90
N PHE A 210 -19.09 1.79 3.85
CA PHE A 210 -20.00 2.63 4.63
C PHE A 210 -20.82 3.58 3.74
N GLN A 211 -20.20 4.20 2.73
CA GLN A 211 -20.90 5.06 1.77
C GLN A 211 -22.03 4.29 1.06
N VAL A 212 -21.75 3.08 0.58
CA VAL A 212 -22.74 2.19 -0.06
C VAL A 212 -23.86 1.82 0.89
N VAL A 213 -23.52 1.35 2.10
CA VAL A 213 -24.52 0.96 3.10
C VAL A 213 -25.43 2.14 3.45
N LEU A 214 -24.86 3.33 3.67
CA LEU A 214 -25.64 4.54 3.95
C LEU A 214 -26.54 4.93 2.78
N PHE A 215 -26.06 4.77 1.54
CA PHE A 215 -26.87 5.03 0.37
C PHE A 215 -28.06 4.04 0.26
N VAL A 216 -27.84 2.77 0.58
CA VAL A 216 -28.93 1.77 0.66
C VAL A 216 -29.90 2.11 1.80
N VAL A 217 -29.39 2.50 2.98
CA VAL A 217 -30.23 2.95 4.10
C VAL A 217 -31.07 4.17 3.70
N PHE A 218 -30.52 5.10 2.91
CA PHE A 218 -31.28 6.22 2.36
C PHE A 218 -32.46 5.72 1.50
N ILE A 219 -32.23 4.77 0.59
CA ILE A 219 -33.29 4.18 -0.25
C ILE A 219 -34.36 3.50 0.61
N LEU A 220 -33.95 2.71 1.60
CA LEU A 220 -34.87 2.03 2.51
C LEU A 220 -35.67 3.02 3.36
N THR A 221 -35.03 4.07 3.85
CA THR A 221 -35.69 5.14 4.61
C THR A 221 -36.73 5.84 3.73
N ALA A 222 -36.37 6.15 2.48
CA ALA A 222 -37.30 6.75 1.53
C ALA A 222 -38.51 5.84 1.28
N ALA A 223 -38.30 4.52 1.14
CA ALA A 223 -39.38 3.56 0.94
C ALA A 223 -40.27 3.38 2.18
N LEU A 224 -39.70 3.37 3.39
CA LEU A 224 -40.46 3.20 4.64
C LEU A 224 -41.31 4.43 4.98
N TYR A 225 -40.82 5.62 4.69
CA TYR A 225 -41.53 6.88 4.91
C TYR A 225 -42.31 7.37 3.69
N ALA A 226 -42.29 6.62 2.59
CA ALA A 226 -43.21 6.84 1.50
C ALA A 226 -44.61 6.56 2.02
N ASN A 227 -45.48 7.57 2.00
CA ASN A 227 -46.88 7.33 2.27
C ASN A 227 -47.40 6.41 1.17
N ALA A 228 -47.85 5.22 1.54
CA ALA A 228 -48.67 4.42 0.65
C ALA A 228 -49.85 5.31 0.20
N ILE A 229 -49.98 5.47 -1.12
CA ILE A 229 -51.13 6.12 -1.74
C ILE A 229 -52.42 5.45 -1.25
#